data_AF-A0A2S0MDD5-F1
#
_entry.id   AF-A0A2S0MDD5-F1
#
_cell.length_a   1.000
_cell.length_b   1.000
_cell.length_c   1.000
_cell.angle_alpha   90.00
_cell.angle_beta   90.00
_cell.angle_gamma   90.00
#
_symmetry.space_group_name_H-M   'P 1'
#
loop_
_entity.id
_entity.type
_entity.pdbx_description
1 polymer ?
#
loop_
_entity_poly.entity_id
_entity_poly.type
_entity_poly.pdbx_seq_one_letter_code
_entity_poly.pdbx_strand_id
1 'polypeptide(L)'
;MAEVEAAILSNPKLVVLAFVDGCCSVANNLAPFVNIINQIKPWPATVGLAAGTNPVTAPLSASSLYRQTFVGLPNMQGGAYEGLTNVPVDYSLYLDPVNAGLTPPGAYGMFVPQAASNGGAGACVFLTADASPFGFPAQVPALASAFVSAALDPNGACKLPAAGAPDWRADITGPATLTPGTPDGYNLTVSNQGVGLGVATTVVVTMPAGVTVVPGSLPAACTPAAGNASFTCNVAQLAAANPTALPPVAGGSIAFPFQAVATAGSPGGNIQAVVTTQPAEINTANNTATLAVAVGAVPAVPAVGTWGLLLLSAMLAGVAARRRAG
;
A
#
# COMPACT_ATOMS: atom_id res chain seq x y z
N MET A 1 18.97 10.34 -27.41
CA MET A 1 18.42 10.81 -26.12
C MET A 1 16.91 10.98 -26.15
N ALA A 2 16.30 11.63 -27.15
CA ALA A 2 14.85 11.85 -27.19
C ALA A 2 13.98 10.58 -27.03
N GLU A 3 14.36 9.45 -27.64
CA GLU A 3 13.61 8.19 -27.48
C GLU A 3 13.73 7.60 -26.06
N VAL A 4 14.93 7.71 -25.45
CA VAL A 4 15.18 7.26 -24.06
C VAL A 4 14.40 8.13 -23.07
N GLU A 5 14.39 9.45 -23.30
CA GLU A 5 13.61 10.41 -22.54
C GLU A 5 12.10 10.11 -22.62
N ALA A 6 11.57 9.94 -23.83
CA ALA A 6 10.16 9.59 -24.02
C ALA A 6 9.79 8.27 -23.30
N ALA A 7 10.65 7.25 -23.41
CA ALA A 7 10.44 5.98 -22.74
C ALA A 7 10.46 6.10 -21.20
N ILE A 8 11.37 6.90 -20.65
CA ILE A 8 11.44 7.19 -19.21
C ILE A 8 10.18 7.92 -18.75
N LEU A 9 9.67 8.87 -19.53
CA LEU A 9 8.52 9.71 -19.15
C LEU A 9 7.17 8.98 -19.24
N SER A 10 7.03 7.98 -20.13
CA SER A 10 5.71 7.43 -20.47
C SER A 10 5.57 5.92 -20.42
N ASN A 11 6.60 5.15 -20.03
CA ASN A 11 6.51 3.70 -19.98
C ASN A 11 6.62 3.15 -18.53
N PRO A 12 5.47 2.86 -17.88
CA PRO A 12 5.46 2.38 -16.49
C PRO A 12 5.93 0.93 -16.33
N LYS A 13 6.14 0.20 -17.43
CA LYS A 13 6.65 -1.16 -17.41
C LYS A 13 8.17 -1.23 -17.56
N LEU A 14 8.81 -0.09 -17.85
CA LEU A 14 10.24 -0.02 -18.06
C LEU A 14 10.98 0.15 -16.73
N VAL A 15 12.13 -0.51 -16.63
CA VAL A 15 13.15 -0.24 -15.62
C VAL A 15 14.39 0.27 -16.33
N VAL A 16 14.90 1.41 -15.92
CA VAL A 16 16.10 2.03 -16.48
C VAL A 16 17.21 2.02 -15.43
N LEU A 17 18.33 1.39 -15.77
CA LEU A 17 19.56 1.41 -15.00
C LEU A 17 20.55 2.33 -15.72
N ALA A 18 20.59 3.60 -15.33
CA ALA A 18 21.42 4.62 -15.93
C ALA A 18 22.75 4.74 -15.17
N PHE A 19 23.76 4.03 -15.65
CA PHE A 19 25.15 4.24 -15.22
C PHE A 19 25.81 5.24 -16.15
N VAL A 20 25.83 6.50 -15.74
CA VAL A 20 26.21 7.61 -16.62
C VAL A 20 27.56 8.12 -16.22
N ASP A 21 28.49 8.19 -17.17
CA ASP A 21 29.83 8.74 -16.92
C ASP A 21 29.74 10.25 -16.65
N GLY A 22 29.77 10.60 -15.37
CA GLY A 22 29.81 11.97 -14.90
C GLY A 22 31.20 12.59 -14.93
N CYS A 23 32.26 11.90 -15.34
CA CYS A 23 33.55 12.57 -15.55
C CYS A 23 33.61 13.25 -16.92
N CYS A 24 34.45 14.29 -17.00
CA CYS A 24 35.21 14.63 -18.20
C CYS A 24 34.39 15.22 -19.39
N SER A 25 33.07 14.99 -19.43
CA SER A 25 32.11 15.45 -20.44
C SER A 25 30.69 15.54 -19.84
N VAL A 26 30.60 16.07 -18.62
CA VAL A 26 29.38 16.15 -17.79
C VAL A 26 28.19 16.73 -18.55
N ALA A 27 28.42 17.82 -19.28
CA ALA A 27 27.40 18.53 -20.04
C ALA A 27 26.75 17.65 -21.12
N ASN A 28 27.48 16.67 -21.67
CA ASN A 28 27.00 15.78 -22.71
C ASN A 28 26.48 14.45 -22.17
N ASN A 29 26.94 14.04 -20.99
CA ASN A 29 26.63 12.73 -20.42
C ASN A 29 25.59 12.82 -19.29
N LEU A 30 25.98 13.38 -18.15
CA LEU A 30 25.18 13.37 -16.92
C LEU A 30 24.08 14.43 -16.90
N ALA A 31 24.38 15.65 -17.38
CA ALA A 31 23.42 16.76 -17.35
C ALA A 31 22.11 16.45 -18.12
N PRO A 32 22.12 15.80 -19.30
CA PRO A 32 20.89 15.37 -19.98
C PRO A 32 20.05 14.41 -19.15
N PHE A 33 20.66 13.45 -18.44
CA PHE A 33 19.92 12.53 -17.59
C PHE A 33 19.32 13.23 -16.37
N VAL A 34 20.05 14.15 -15.73
CA VAL A 34 19.51 14.95 -14.63
C VAL A 34 18.33 15.80 -15.08
N ASN A 35 18.38 16.37 -16.28
CA ASN A 35 17.24 17.10 -16.86
C ASN A 35 16.01 16.19 -17.04
N ILE A 36 16.19 14.96 -17.53
CA ILE A 36 15.09 13.98 -17.65
C ILE A 36 14.53 13.61 -16.27
N ILE A 37 15.39 13.39 -15.27
CA ILE A 37 14.97 13.11 -13.89
C ILE A 37 14.10 14.25 -13.33
N ASN A 38 14.51 15.50 -13.56
CA ASN A 38 13.72 16.66 -13.12
C ASN A 38 12.41 16.83 -13.90
N GLN A 39 12.25 16.20 -15.06
CA GLN A 39 10.98 16.16 -15.78
C GLN A 39 10.04 15.07 -15.25
N ILE A 40 10.53 13.86 -14.94
CA ILE A 40 9.68 12.81 -14.37
C ILE A 40 9.18 13.18 -12.98
N LYS A 41 9.96 13.93 -12.21
CA LYS A 41 9.52 14.53 -10.95
C LYS A 41 10.27 15.85 -10.76
N PRO A 42 9.57 16.98 -10.56
CA PRO A 42 10.18 18.33 -10.54
C PRO A 42 11.00 18.55 -9.26
N TRP A 43 12.13 17.86 -9.17
CA TRP A 43 13.15 18.08 -8.17
C TRP A 43 14.09 19.19 -8.63
N PRO A 44 14.71 19.93 -7.70
CA PRO A 44 15.77 20.86 -8.03
C PRO A 44 17.12 20.15 -8.18
N ALA A 45 17.15 18.88 -8.60
CA ALA A 45 18.39 18.12 -8.64
C ALA A 45 19.36 18.71 -9.67
N THR A 46 20.62 18.83 -9.30
CA THR A 46 21.67 19.45 -10.12
C THR A 46 22.90 18.57 -10.13
N VAL A 47 23.73 18.68 -11.18
CA VAL A 47 25.08 18.12 -11.11
C VAL A 47 25.88 18.98 -10.14
N GLY A 48 26.50 18.34 -9.15
CA GLY A 48 27.36 18.93 -8.13
C GLY A 48 28.74 19.30 -8.66
N LEU A 49 29.57 19.86 -7.78
CA LEU A 49 30.94 20.24 -8.10
C LEU A 49 31.85 19.00 -8.22
N ALA A 50 32.88 19.13 -9.08
CA ALA A 50 33.85 18.11 -9.48
C ALA A 50 34.23 17.09 -8.38
N ALA A 51 33.99 15.79 -8.59
CA ALA A 51 34.29 14.76 -7.60
C ALA A 51 35.41 13.81 -8.06
N GLY A 52 36.63 14.13 -7.58
CA GLY A 52 37.78 13.26 -7.30
C GLY A 52 38.23 12.25 -8.37
N THR A 53 39.49 12.35 -8.83
CA THR A 53 40.14 11.36 -9.72
C THR A 53 40.48 10.02 -9.06
N ASN A 54 40.05 9.78 -7.82
CA ASN A 54 40.43 8.62 -7.02
C ASN A 54 39.27 7.64 -6.88
N PRO A 55 39.56 6.35 -6.61
CA PRO A 55 38.52 5.40 -6.24
C PRO A 55 37.68 5.92 -5.08
N VAL A 56 36.36 5.89 -5.25
CA VAL A 56 35.41 6.29 -4.20
C VAL A 56 34.65 5.09 -3.67
N THR A 57 34.24 5.21 -2.41
CA THR A 57 33.33 4.27 -1.76
C THR A 57 32.10 5.06 -1.33
N ALA A 58 31.04 4.97 -2.12
CA ALA A 58 29.78 5.64 -1.85
C ALA A 58 28.92 4.76 -0.92
N PRO A 59 28.63 5.18 0.32
CA PRO A 59 27.85 4.38 1.25
C PRO A 59 26.35 4.44 0.90
N LEU A 60 25.65 3.33 1.16
CA LEU A 60 24.19 3.27 1.07
C LEU A 60 23.56 4.26 2.07
N SER A 61 22.70 5.16 1.57
CA SER A 61 22.05 6.20 2.36
C SER A 61 21.14 5.60 3.41
N ALA A 62 21.37 5.99 4.67
CA ALA A 62 20.51 5.54 5.76
C ALA A 62 19.10 6.15 5.70
N SER A 63 18.98 7.31 5.06
CA SER A 63 17.74 8.08 4.90
C SER A 63 16.96 7.70 3.65
N SER A 64 17.51 6.91 2.73
CA SER A 64 16.77 6.49 1.54
C SER A 64 15.60 5.58 1.94
N LEU A 65 14.42 5.88 1.42
CA LEU A 65 13.24 5.03 1.58
C LEU A 65 13.44 3.66 0.91
N TYR A 66 14.30 3.60 -0.12
CA TYR A 66 14.50 2.42 -0.97
C TYR A 66 15.67 1.54 -0.52
N ARG A 67 16.38 1.92 0.55
CA ARG A 67 17.62 1.26 0.98
C ARG A 67 17.48 -0.24 1.25
N GLN A 68 16.30 -0.70 1.67
CA GLN A 68 16.12 -2.08 2.09
C GLN A 68 16.34 -3.08 0.96
N THR A 69 16.06 -2.69 -0.29
CA THR A 69 16.36 -3.54 -1.45
C THR A 69 17.85 -3.63 -1.76
N PHE A 70 18.67 -2.73 -1.23
CA PHE A 70 20.08 -2.58 -1.56
C PHE A 70 21.03 -2.95 -0.41
N VAL A 71 20.54 -3.53 0.69
CA VAL A 71 21.38 -3.90 1.85
C VAL A 71 22.49 -4.91 1.53
N GLY A 72 22.33 -5.69 0.46
CA GLY A 72 23.37 -6.59 -0.07
C GLY A 72 24.52 -5.87 -0.81
N LEU A 73 24.37 -4.57 -1.06
CA LEU A 73 25.39 -3.68 -1.61
C LEU A 73 25.53 -2.46 -0.67
N PRO A 74 26.12 -2.63 0.53
CA PRO A 74 26.18 -1.55 1.54
C PRO A 74 27.06 -0.37 1.12
N ASN A 75 27.97 -0.60 0.17
CA ASN A 75 28.80 0.43 -0.44
C ASN A 75 28.90 0.15 -1.94
N MET A 76 28.94 1.21 -2.73
CA MET A 76 29.24 1.16 -4.16
C MET A 76 30.62 1.74 -4.39
N GLN A 77 31.49 0.97 -5.02
CA GLN A 77 32.80 1.46 -5.44
C GLN A 77 32.70 2.15 -6.79
N GLY A 78 33.49 3.21 -6.98
CA GLY A 78 33.49 4.05 -8.17
C GLY A 78 34.82 4.75 -8.37
N GLY A 79 34.84 5.73 -9.27
CA GLY A 79 36.04 6.37 -9.78
C GLY A 79 35.81 7.86 -9.94
N ALA A 80 36.22 8.42 -11.08
CA ALA A 80 36.03 9.83 -11.38
C ALA A 80 34.57 10.14 -11.76
N TYR A 81 33.95 11.12 -11.09
CA TYR A 81 32.55 11.47 -11.29
C TYR A 81 32.29 12.95 -10.97
N GLU A 82 31.07 13.40 -11.22
CA GLU A 82 30.54 14.62 -10.60
C GLU A 82 29.23 14.24 -9.92
N GLY A 83 29.18 14.33 -8.58
CA GLY A 83 28.02 13.88 -7.81
C GLY A 83 26.75 14.66 -8.13
N LEU A 84 25.62 14.19 -7.62
CA LEU A 84 24.33 14.88 -7.71
C LEU A 84 24.12 15.70 -6.43
N THR A 85 23.56 16.89 -6.58
CA THR A 85 23.21 17.79 -5.47
C THR A 85 21.72 18.09 -5.50
N ASN A 86 21.16 18.53 -4.37
CA ASN A 86 19.73 18.85 -4.22
C ASN A 86 18.78 17.66 -4.51
N VAL A 87 19.30 16.43 -4.48
CA VAL A 87 18.47 15.22 -4.52
C VAL A 87 17.77 15.09 -3.17
N PRO A 88 16.44 14.93 -3.12
CA PRO A 88 15.75 14.74 -1.85
C PRO A 88 16.23 13.46 -1.15
N VAL A 89 16.39 13.53 0.18
CA VAL A 89 17.05 12.48 0.98
C VAL A 89 16.38 11.10 0.86
N ASP A 90 15.07 11.05 0.64
CA ASP A 90 14.32 9.79 0.47
C ASP A 90 14.74 9.05 -0.82
N TYR A 91 15.11 9.80 -1.86
CA TYR A 91 15.47 9.29 -3.19
C TYR A 91 16.98 9.17 -3.40
N SER A 92 17.79 9.79 -2.55
CA SER A 92 19.25 9.64 -2.54
C SER A 92 19.63 8.25 -2.05
N LEU A 93 20.05 7.36 -2.95
CA LEU A 93 20.29 5.95 -2.66
C LEU A 93 21.72 5.70 -2.16
N TYR A 94 22.72 6.21 -2.88
CA TYR A 94 24.13 6.16 -2.46
C TYR A 94 24.64 7.58 -2.25
N LEU A 95 25.27 7.83 -1.11
CA LEU A 95 25.76 9.15 -0.77
C LEU A 95 27.06 9.46 -1.51
N ASP A 96 27.20 10.71 -1.93
CA ASP A 96 28.44 11.25 -2.45
C ASP A 96 29.39 11.53 -1.27
N PRO A 97 30.52 10.80 -1.12
CA PRO A 97 31.46 11.03 -0.02
C PRO A 97 32.16 12.39 -0.10
N VAL A 98 32.28 13.01 -1.28
CA VAL A 98 32.91 14.33 -1.46
C VAL A 98 31.96 15.43 -1.00
N ASN A 99 30.67 15.30 -1.31
CA ASN A 99 29.64 16.28 -1.01
C ASN A 99 28.73 15.88 0.16
N ALA A 100 29.21 15.01 1.06
CA ALA A 100 28.43 14.48 2.19
C ALA A 100 28.00 15.56 3.21
N GLY A 101 28.72 16.70 3.26
CA GLY A 101 28.43 17.81 4.17
C GLY A 101 27.36 18.79 3.69
N LEU A 102 26.82 18.63 2.48
CA LEU A 102 25.74 19.48 1.97
C LEU A 102 24.42 19.18 2.68
N THR A 103 23.45 20.09 2.55
CA THR A 103 22.08 19.90 3.05
C THR A 103 21.08 20.15 1.91
N PRO A 104 20.45 19.09 1.34
CA PRO A 104 20.68 17.66 1.64
C PRO A 104 22.09 17.20 1.20
N PRO A 105 22.62 16.10 1.79
CA PRO A 105 23.90 15.52 1.36
C PRO A 105 23.91 15.21 -0.14
N GLY A 106 25.07 15.33 -0.77
CA GLY A 106 25.23 14.91 -2.16
C GLY A 106 24.93 13.43 -2.36
N ALA A 107 24.47 13.08 -3.55
CA ALA A 107 24.15 11.71 -3.94
C ALA A 107 25.10 11.25 -5.06
N TYR A 108 25.76 10.11 -4.85
CA TYR A 108 26.48 9.39 -5.89
C TYR A 108 25.51 8.66 -6.83
N GLY A 109 24.40 8.19 -6.28
CA GLY A 109 23.32 7.59 -7.04
C GLY A 109 21.98 7.80 -6.37
N MET A 110 20.94 7.85 -7.19
CA MET A 110 19.56 8.03 -6.75
C MET A 110 18.65 7.00 -7.37
N PHE A 111 17.51 6.77 -6.71
CA PHE A 111 16.51 5.82 -7.15
C PHE A 111 15.15 6.49 -7.21
N VAL A 112 14.39 6.25 -8.29
CA VAL A 112 13.04 6.76 -8.50
C VAL A 112 12.14 5.56 -8.77
N PRO A 113 11.24 5.17 -7.86
CA PRO A 113 10.28 4.10 -8.12
C PRO A 113 9.28 4.54 -9.18
N GLN A 114 8.60 3.57 -9.78
CA GLN A 114 7.64 3.84 -10.85
C GLN A 114 6.54 4.82 -10.43
N ALA A 115 5.97 4.78 -9.21
CA ALA A 115 4.96 5.79 -8.84
C ALA A 115 5.50 7.20 -8.57
N ALA A 116 6.79 7.35 -8.30
CA ALA A 116 7.35 8.70 -8.23
C ALA A 116 7.57 9.28 -9.64
N SER A 117 7.70 8.42 -10.65
CA SER A 117 8.00 8.81 -12.03
C SER A 117 6.72 9.22 -12.77
N ASN A 118 6.61 10.51 -13.09
CA ASN A 118 5.50 11.12 -13.81
C ASN A 118 4.11 10.70 -13.26
N GLY A 119 3.95 10.75 -11.95
CA GLY A 119 2.70 10.35 -11.28
C GLY A 119 2.32 8.86 -11.45
N GLY A 120 3.30 7.99 -11.72
CA GLY A 120 3.08 6.59 -12.04
C GLY A 120 2.99 6.27 -13.52
N ALA A 121 3.07 7.24 -14.42
CA ALA A 121 3.10 6.97 -15.85
C ALA A 121 4.51 6.66 -16.39
N GLY A 122 5.56 7.02 -15.65
CA GLY A 122 6.95 6.89 -16.09
C GLY A 122 7.63 5.61 -15.63
N ALA A 123 8.85 5.40 -16.11
CA ALA A 123 9.68 4.25 -15.78
C ALA A 123 10.18 4.27 -14.33
N CYS A 124 10.51 3.10 -13.78
CA CYS A 124 11.38 3.02 -12.61
C CYS A 124 12.81 3.35 -13.03
N VAL A 125 13.49 4.27 -12.34
CA VAL A 125 14.81 4.75 -12.75
C VAL A 125 15.80 4.63 -11.61
N PHE A 126 16.92 4.00 -11.88
CA PHE A 126 18.14 4.16 -11.11
C PHE A 126 19.12 5.00 -11.91
N LEU A 127 19.72 6.01 -11.27
CA LEU A 127 20.73 6.86 -11.88
C LEU A 127 21.95 6.90 -10.97
N THR A 128 23.12 6.54 -11.49
CA THR A 128 24.41 6.92 -10.91
C THR A 128 25.02 8.06 -11.69
N ALA A 129 25.77 8.90 -10.98
CA ALA A 129 26.66 9.90 -11.56
C ALA A 129 27.96 9.31 -12.14
N ASP A 130 28.11 7.98 -12.14
CA ASP A 130 29.35 7.30 -12.52
C ASP A 130 29.06 5.97 -13.23
N ALA A 131 29.84 5.66 -14.26
CA ALA A 131 29.82 4.38 -14.99
C ALA A 131 30.91 3.39 -14.55
N SER A 132 31.89 3.86 -13.78
CA SER A 132 33.03 3.08 -13.31
C SER A 132 32.76 1.99 -12.26
N PRO A 133 31.57 1.85 -11.61
CA PRO A 133 31.32 0.72 -10.72
C PRO A 133 31.59 -0.65 -11.36
N PHE A 134 31.42 -0.79 -12.67
CA PHE A 134 31.73 -2.03 -13.39
C PHE A 134 33.24 -2.29 -13.55
N GLY A 135 34.09 -1.29 -13.31
CA GLY A 135 35.55 -1.42 -13.27
C GLY A 135 36.08 -2.08 -11.99
N PHE A 136 35.22 -2.42 -11.02
CA PHE A 136 35.55 -3.12 -9.78
C PHE A 136 34.94 -4.53 -9.78
N PRO A 137 35.64 -5.55 -10.30
CA PRO A 137 35.04 -6.87 -10.55
C PRO A 137 34.45 -7.55 -9.31
N ALA A 138 35.02 -7.29 -8.12
CA ALA A 138 34.57 -7.90 -6.87
C ALA A 138 33.15 -7.49 -6.46
N GLN A 139 32.67 -6.30 -6.82
CA GLN A 139 31.31 -5.84 -6.47
C GLN A 139 30.25 -6.20 -7.51
N VAL A 140 30.63 -6.52 -8.75
CA VAL A 140 29.69 -6.72 -9.88
C VAL A 140 28.57 -7.73 -9.56
N PRO A 141 28.83 -8.88 -8.89
CA PRO A 141 27.76 -9.79 -8.51
C PRO A 141 26.73 -9.17 -7.54
N ALA A 142 27.19 -8.41 -6.54
CA ALA A 142 26.32 -7.72 -5.58
C ALA A 142 25.55 -6.59 -6.26
N LEU A 143 26.21 -5.84 -7.15
CA LEU A 143 25.62 -4.82 -8.02
C LEU A 143 24.45 -5.41 -8.81
N ALA A 144 24.71 -6.45 -9.61
CA ALA A 144 23.69 -7.11 -10.42
C ALA A 144 22.54 -7.66 -9.56
N SER A 145 22.84 -8.34 -8.45
CA SER A 145 21.82 -8.89 -7.56
C SER A 145 20.92 -7.80 -6.98
N ALA A 146 21.47 -6.69 -6.52
CA ALA A 146 20.68 -5.60 -5.93
C ALA A 146 19.73 -4.97 -6.96
N PHE A 147 20.20 -4.72 -8.19
CA PHE A 147 19.35 -4.12 -9.25
C PHE A 147 18.30 -5.09 -9.80
N VAL A 148 18.63 -6.38 -9.91
CA VAL A 148 17.64 -7.40 -10.29
C VAL A 148 16.55 -7.51 -9.23
N SER A 149 16.92 -7.54 -7.95
CA SER A 149 15.93 -7.54 -6.85
C SER A 149 15.09 -6.26 -6.86
N ALA A 150 15.70 -5.09 -7.08
CA ALA A 150 14.97 -3.82 -7.20
C ALA A 150 13.95 -3.82 -8.34
N ALA A 151 14.29 -4.44 -9.47
CA ALA A 151 13.46 -4.44 -10.67
C ALA A 151 12.36 -5.51 -10.67
N LEU A 152 12.69 -6.73 -10.22
CA LEU A 152 11.88 -7.92 -10.48
C LEU A 152 11.17 -8.48 -9.23
N ASP A 153 11.66 -8.20 -8.03
CA ASP A 153 10.99 -8.65 -6.81
C ASP A 153 9.65 -7.90 -6.66
N PRO A 154 8.53 -8.58 -6.37
CA PRO A 154 7.26 -7.93 -6.04
C PRO A 154 7.35 -6.90 -4.90
N ASN A 155 8.31 -7.07 -3.99
CA ASN A 155 8.62 -6.13 -2.89
C ASN A 155 9.88 -5.29 -3.18
N GLY A 156 10.41 -5.37 -4.41
CA GLY A 156 11.58 -4.64 -4.85
C GLY A 156 11.33 -3.14 -4.98
N ALA A 157 12.39 -2.35 -4.95
CA ALA A 157 12.32 -0.90 -4.93
C ALA A 157 11.44 -0.29 -6.05
N CYS A 158 11.37 -0.90 -7.25
CA CYS A 158 10.52 -0.40 -8.32
C CYS A 158 9.02 -0.51 -8.05
N LYS A 159 8.61 -1.32 -7.06
CA LYS A 159 7.23 -1.49 -6.58
C LYS A 159 6.97 -0.77 -5.26
N LEU A 160 7.98 -0.09 -4.69
CA LEU A 160 7.83 0.66 -3.45
C LEU A 160 7.23 2.04 -3.71
N PRO A 161 6.36 2.56 -2.81
CA PRO A 161 5.66 3.83 -2.99
C PRO A 161 6.60 5.00 -3.24
N ALA A 162 6.06 6.05 -3.89
CA ALA A 162 6.76 7.33 -3.90
C ALA A 162 6.93 7.84 -2.45
N ALA A 163 8.07 8.45 -2.13
CA ALA A 163 8.22 9.14 -0.85
C ALA A 163 7.10 10.16 -0.65
N GLY A 164 6.54 10.17 0.57
CA GLY A 164 5.36 10.96 0.90
C GLY A 164 4.05 10.47 0.27
N ALA A 165 3.98 9.24 -0.29
CA ALA A 165 2.74 8.66 -0.78
C ALA A 165 2.00 7.81 0.29
N PRO A 166 0.67 7.88 0.34
CA PRO A 166 -0.13 7.02 1.21
C PRO A 166 -0.17 5.57 0.69
N ASP A 167 -0.54 4.64 1.57
CA ASP A 167 -0.81 3.24 1.26
C ASP A 167 -1.99 2.77 2.14
N TRP A 168 -3.18 2.74 1.58
CA TRP A 168 -4.44 2.45 2.22
C TRP A 168 -4.71 0.96 2.23
N ARG A 169 -4.67 0.38 3.42
CA ARG A 169 -5.06 -1.01 3.64
C ARG A 169 -6.44 -1.10 4.26
N ALA A 170 -7.30 -1.92 3.68
CA ALA A 170 -8.53 -2.40 4.30
C ALA A 170 -8.31 -3.77 4.96
N ASP A 171 -9.07 -4.06 6.01
CA ASP A 171 -9.10 -5.35 6.70
C ASP A 171 -10.48 -5.60 7.29
N ILE A 172 -10.98 -6.83 7.23
CA ILE A 172 -12.28 -7.19 7.85
C ILE A 172 -12.07 -8.42 8.72
N THR A 173 -12.56 -8.35 9.94
CA THR A 173 -12.54 -9.45 10.90
C THR A 173 -13.94 -9.70 11.45
N GLY A 174 -14.22 -10.96 11.80
CA GLY A 174 -15.49 -11.39 12.36
C GLY A 174 -15.71 -12.89 12.19
N PRO A 175 -16.88 -13.42 12.57
CA PRO A 175 -17.21 -14.82 12.42
C PRO A 175 -17.22 -15.28 10.96
N ALA A 176 -16.64 -16.45 10.71
CA ALA A 176 -16.66 -17.11 9.40
C ALA A 176 -17.99 -17.85 9.12
N THR A 177 -18.84 -18.03 10.14
CA THR A 177 -20.14 -18.68 10.00
C THR A 177 -21.20 -17.84 10.71
N LEU A 178 -22.25 -17.50 9.98
CA LEU A 178 -23.43 -16.78 10.46
C LEU A 178 -24.54 -17.75 10.82
N THR A 179 -25.25 -17.50 11.92
CA THR A 179 -26.51 -18.20 12.21
C THR A 179 -27.67 -17.42 11.58
N PRO A 180 -28.53 -18.05 10.76
CA PRO A 180 -29.68 -17.36 10.17
C PRO A 180 -30.54 -16.62 11.20
N GLY A 181 -30.83 -15.35 10.93
CA GLY A 181 -31.64 -14.49 11.80
C GLY A 181 -30.95 -13.96 13.05
N THR A 182 -29.70 -14.38 13.33
CA THR A 182 -28.93 -13.90 14.48
C THR A 182 -27.90 -12.86 14.01
N PRO A 183 -27.90 -11.65 14.56
CA PRO A 183 -26.84 -10.67 14.34
C PRO A 183 -25.48 -11.14 14.87
N ASP A 184 -24.44 -10.98 14.07
CA ASP A 184 -23.04 -11.21 14.45
C ASP A 184 -22.21 -9.95 14.24
N GLY A 185 -21.22 -9.73 15.11
CA GLY A 185 -20.35 -8.55 15.09
C GLY A 185 -19.13 -8.71 14.18
N TYR A 186 -18.84 -7.66 13.42
CA TYR A 186 -17.68 -7.55 12.53
C TYR A 186 -16.93 -6.25 12.79
N ASN A 187 -15.66 -6.22 12.42
CA ASN A 187 -14.84 -5.03 12.48
C ASN A 187 -14.10 -4.81 11.16
N LEU A 188 -14.43 -3.71 10.49
CA LEU A 188 -13.66 -3.17 9.36
C LEU A 188 -12.57 -2.26 9.90
N THR A 189 -11.32 -2.47 9.53
CA THR A 189 -10.22 -1.56 9.84
C THR A 189 -9.66 -0.99 8.54
N VAL A 190 -9.47 0.33 8.52
CA VAL A 190 -8.77 1.02 7.43
C VAL A 190 -7.55 1.71 8.01
N SER A 191 -6.38 1.44 7.42
CA SER A 191 -5.10 1.94 7.91
C SER A 191 -4.28 2.54 6.78
N ASN A 192 -3.43 3.51 7.10
CA ASN A 192 -2.41 4.02 6.19
C ASN A 192 -1.06 3.40 6.56
N GLN A 193 -0.54 2.52 5.71
CA GLN A 193 0.77 1.89 5.84
C GLN A 193 1.87 2.71 5.14
N GLY A 194 1.49 3.76 4.42
CA GLY A 194 2.38 4.57 3.61
C GLY A 194 3.06 5.66 4.41
N VAL A 195 4.18 6.15 3.88
CA VAL A 195 4.95 7.26 4.48
C VAL A 195 4.42 8.65 4.11
N GLY A 196 3.36 8.70 3.31
CA GLY A 196 2.57 9.88 3.01
C GLY A 196 1.36 10.03 3.91
N LEU A 197 0.88 11.26 4.04
CA LEU A 197 -0.36 11.56 4.73
C LEU A 197 -1.54 10.98 3.93
N GLY A 198 -2.37 10.16 4.56
CA GLY A 198 -3.58 9.65 3.94
C GLY A 198 -4.66 10.72 3.95
N VAL A 199 -5.07 11.22 2.79
CA VAL A 199 -6.17 12.21 2.66
C VAL A 199 -7.52 11.56 2.96
N ALA A 200 -8.44 12.32 3.57
CA ALA A 200 -9.80 11.82 3.83
C ALA A 200 -10.44 11.20 2.57
N THR A 201 -11.04 10.02 2.74
CA THR A 201 -11.51 9.16 1.66
C THR A 201 -12.73 8.35 2.10
N THR A 202 -13.15 7.37 1.29
CA THR A 202 -14.23 6.45 1.60
C THR A 202 -13.80 5.00 1.50
N VAL A 203 -14.46 4.15 2.27
CA VAL A 203 -14.42 2.69 2.12
C VAL A 203 -15.84 2.18 1.88
N VAL A 204 -16.00 1.35 0.85
CA VAL A 204 -17.28 0.73 0.50
C VAL A 204 -17.23 -0.74 0.92
N VAL A 205 -18.23 -1.18 1.68
CA VAL A 205 -18.40 -2.59 2.06
C VAL A 205 -19.63 -3.17 1.37
N THR A 206 -19.45 -4.28 0.67
CA THR A 206 -20.52 -5.02 0.00
C THR A 206 -20.72 -6.38 0.69
N MET A 207 -21.98 -6.68 1.00
CA MET A 207 -22.39 -7.97 1.58
C MET A 207 -22.67 -8.99 0.49
N PRO A 208 -22.44 -10.29 0.75
CA PRO A 208 -22.88 -11.35 -0.14
C PRO A 208 -24.42 -11.48 -0.13
N ALA A 209 -24.96 -12.14 -1.15
CA ALA A 209 -26.40 -12.32 -1.29
C ALA A 209 -27.03 -13.03 -0.08
N GLY A 210 -28.12 -12.46 0.44
CA GLY A 210 -28.80 -12.98 1.63
C GLY A 210 -28.10 -12.67 2.96
N VAL A 211 -27.03 -11.86 2.96
CA VAL A 211 -26.47 -11.24 4.16
C VAL A 211 -26.72 -9.74 4.07
N THR A 212 -27.17 -9.14 5.16
CA THR A 212 -27.45 -7.70 5.22
C THR A 212 -26.86 -7.10 6.50
N VAL A 213 -26.55 -5.81 6.44
CA VAL A 213 -26.19 -5.04 7.62
C VAL A 213 -27.41 -4.90 8.52
N VAL A 214 -27.23 -5.09 9.83
CA VAL A 214 -28.30 -4.88 10.79
C VAL A 214 -28.61 -3.38 10.88
N PRO A 215 -29.87 -2.94 10.66
CA PRO A 215 -30.24 -1.53 10.72
C PRO A 215 -29.82 -0.89 12.06
N GLY A 216 -29.19 0.28 11.98
CA GLY A 216 -28.73 1.02 13.16
C GLY A 216 -27.44 0.50 13.81
N SER A 217 -26.84 -0.59 13.32
CA SER A 217 -25.56 -1.10 13.84
C SER A 217 -24.33 -0.35 13.33
N LEU A 218 -24.49 0.48 12.28
CA LEU A 218 -23.40 1.21 11.66
C LEU A 218 -22.96 2.41 12.52
N PRO A 219 -21.65 2.70 12.59
CA PRO A 219 -21.14 3.93 13.21
C PRO A 219 -21.64 5.17 12.45
N ALA A 220 -21.63 6.32 13.11
CA ALA A 220 -22.10 7.58 12.52
C ALA A 220 -21.35 8.01 11.25
N ALA A 221 -20.10 7.56 11.08
CA ALA A 221 -19.31 7.82 9.87
C ALA A 221 -19.76 7.00 8.66
N CYS A 222 -20.70 6.06 8.82
CA CYS A 222 -21.12 5.10 7.80
C CYS A 222 -22.59 5.28 7.41
N THR A 223 -22.87 5.19 6.11
CA THR A 223 -24.22 5.30 5.54
C THR A 223 -24.58 4.00 4.84
N PRO A 224 -25.70 3.34 5.22
CA PRO A 224 -26.16 2.14 4.53
C PRO A 224 -26.73 2.48 3.15
N ALA A 225 -26.53 1.59 2.18
CA ALA A 225 -27.23 1.63 0.91
C ALA A 225 -28.67 1.09 1.05
N ALA A 226 -29.49 1.32 0.03
CA ALA A 226 -30.84 0.77 -0.03
C ALA A 226 -30.82 -0.76 0.15
N GLY A 227 -31.68 -1.28 1.02
CA GLY A 227 -31.77 -2.72 1.31
C GLY A 227 -30.64 -3.28 2.18
N ASN A 228 -29.74 -2.45 2.73
CA ASN A 228 -28.65 -2.86 3.64
C ASN A 228 -27.69 -3.92 3.07
N ALA A 229 -27.63 -4.07 1.74
CA ALA A 229 -26.72 -4.98 1.05
C ALA A 229 -25.29 -4.43 0.93
N SER A 230 -25.11 -3.14 1.20
CA SER A 230 -23.80 -2.49 1.27
C SER A 230 -23.87 -1.25 2.15
N PHE A 231 -22.72 -0.71 2.51
CA PHE A 231 -22.59 0.57 3.18
C PHE A 231 -21.29 1.27 2.80
N THR A 232 -21.25 2.59 2.94
CA THR A 232 -20.06 3.41 2.72
C THR A 232 -19.68 4.11 4.01
N CYS A 233 -18.42 4.03 4.42
CA CYS A 233 -17.88 4.77 5.57
C CYS A 233 -16.94 5.88 5.09
N ASN A 234 -17.08 7.06 5.70
CA ASN A 234 -16.13 8.14 5.58
C ASN A 234 -14.91 7.81 6.44
N VAL A 235 -13.73 7.77 5.81
CA VAL A 235 -12.46 7.58 6.47
C VAL A 235 -11.79 8.94 6.61
N ALA A 236 -11.58 9.38 7.84
CA ALA A 236 -10.87 10.63 8.10
C ALA A 236 -9.40 10.53 7.66
N GLN A 237 -8.72 11.67 7.60
CA GLN A 237 -7.30 11.72 7.30
C GLN A 237 -6.50 10.82 8.26
N LEU A 238 -5.59 10.01 7.73
CA LEU A 238 -4.74 9.10 8.51
C LEU A 238 -3.28 9.56 8.48
N ALA A 239 -2.63 9.52 9.64
CA ALA A 239 -1.21 9.86 9.78
C ALA A 239 -0.34 8.96 8.88
N ALA A 240 0.78 9.52 8.41
CA ALA A 240 1.83 8.78 7.72
C ALA A 240 2.55 7.82 8.67
N ALA A 241 2.96 6.66 8.17
CA ALA A 241 3.96 5.83 8.82
C ALA A 241 5.34 6.49 8.76
N ASN A 242 6.17 6.25 9.77
CA ASN A 242 7.59 6.58 9.75
C ASN A 242 8.42 5.35 10.13
N PRO A 243 8.78 4.49 9.17
CA PRO A 243 9.57 3.29 9.43
C PRO A 243 11.02 3.60 9.81
N THR A 244 11.49 4.83 9.60
CA THR A 244 12.86 5.26 9.91
C THR A 244 13.00 5.94 11.27
N ALA A 245 11.89 6.27 11.93
CA ALA A 245 11.90 6.82 13.29
C ALA A 245 12.43 5.78 14.30
N LEU A 246 12.96 6.27 15.42
CA LEU A 246 13.41 5.45 16.54
C LEU A 246 12.63 5.87 17.80
N PRO A 247 11.61 5.08 18.22
CA PRO A 247 11.10 3.85 17.59
C PRO A 247 10.29 4.10 16.30
N PRO A 248 10.13 3.10 15.42
CA PRO A 248 9.31 3.23 14.22
C PRO A 248 7.86 3.60 14.57
N VAL A 249 7.29 4.51 13.78
CA VAL A 249 5.92 4.98 13.98
C VAL A 249 5.02 4.33 12.94
N ALA A 250 4.01 3.60 13.38
CA ALA A 250 2.95 3.10 12.49
C ALA A 250 2.09 4.26 11.99
N GLY A 251 1.55 4.15 10.78
CA GLY A 251 0.60 5.13 10.28
C GLY A 251 -0.76 5.03 10.98
N GLY A 252 -1.63 5.99 10.69
CA GLY A 252 -2.95 6.07 11.30
C GLY A 252 -3.85 4.89 10.94
N SER A 253 -4.83 4.60 11.79
CA SER A 253 -5.84 3.56 11.57
C SER A 253 -7.17 3.94 12.20
N ILE A 254 -8.28 3.58 11.56
CA ILE A 254 -9.65 3.75 12.04
C ILE A 254 -10.40 2.42 11.91
N ALA A 255 -11.19 2.10 12.93
CA ALA A 255 -12.06 0.93 12.97
C ALA A 255 -13.54 1.32 12.84
N PHE A 256 -14.29 0.54 12.08
CA PHE A 256 -15.73 0.64 11.88
C PHE A 256 -16.38 -0.68 12.29
N PRO A 257 -16.81 -0.80 13.56
CA PRO A 257 -17.57 -1.98 13.99
C PRO A 257 -18.97 -1.96 13.36
N PHE A 258 -19.49 -3.11 12.95
CA PHE A 258 -20.84 -3.25 12.44
C PHE A 258 -21.42 -4.63 12.78
N GLN A 259 -22.72 -4.83 12.56
CA GLN A 259 -23.34 -6.14 12.66
C GLN A 259 -23.93 -6.58 11.33
N ALA A 260 -23.83 -7.86 11.02
CA ALA A 260 -24.46 -8.47 9.86
C ALA A 260 -25.39 -9.61 10.29
N VAL A 261 -26.44 -9.85 9.49
CA VAL A 261 -27.41 -10.92 9.70
C VAL A 261 -27.66 -11.64 8.38
N ALA A 262 -27.70 -12.97 8.44
CA ALA A 262 -27.99 -13.83 7.30
C ALA A 262 -29.47 -14.24 7.26
N THR A 263 -30.02 -14.33 6.05
CA THR A 263 -31.31 -14.95 5.79
C THR A 263 -31.15 -16.47 5.72
N ALA A 264 -32.15 -17.20 6.23
CA ALA A 264 -32.19 -18.66 6.14
C ALA A 264 -32.09 -19.13 4.68
N GLY A 265 -31.24 -20.13 4.43
CA GLY A 265 -31.01 -20.68 3.09
C GLY A 265 -30.11 -19.83 2.18
N SER A 266 -29.51 -18.74 2.69
CA SER A 266 -28.48 -18.01 1.94
C SER A 266 -27.26 -18.92 1.69
N PRO A 267 -26.64 -18.84 0.50
CA PRO A 267 -25.41 -19.58 0.22
C PRO A 267 -24.17 -19.03 0.94
N GLY A 268 -24.29 -17.88 1.62
CA GLY A 268 -23.13 -17.12 2.10
C GLY A 268 -22.36 -16.48 0.94
N GLY A 269 -21.08 -16.18 1.18
CA GLY A 269 -20.20 -15.59 0.19
C GLY A 269 -19.15 -14.69 0.82
N ASN A 270 -18.71 -13.67 0.09
CA ASN A 270 -17.65 -12.78 0.52
C ASN A 270 -18.21 -11.43 0.97
N ILE A 271 -17.92 -11.04 2.21
CA ILE A 271 -17.96 -9.63 2.61
C ILE A 271 -16.71 -8.98 2.02
N GLN A 272 -16.90 -7.96 1.18
CA GLN A 272 -15.80 -7.27 0.51
C GLN A 272 -15.76 -5.81 0.94
N ALA A 273 -14.61 -5.31 1.36
CA ALA A 273 -14.35 -3.90 1.60
C ALA A 273 -13.33 -3.37 0.60
N VAL A 274 -13.59 -2.19 0.04
CA VAL A 274 -12.70 -1.52 -0.91
C VAL A 274 -12.53 -0.07 -0.48
N VAL A 275 -11.32 0.32 -0.10
CA VAL A 275 -10.96 1.73 0.14
C VAL A 275 -10.55 2.40 -1.17
N THR A 276 -11.02 3.63 -1.40
CA THR A 276 -10.74 4.35 -2.65
C THR A 276 -9.25 4.64 -2.79
N THR A 277 -8.65 4.15 -3.88
CA THR A 277 -7.25 4.36 -4.24
C THR A 277 -6.89 5.84 -4.29
N GLN A 278 -5.77 6.19 -3.67
CA GLN A 278 -5.27 7.56 -3.67
C GLN A 278 -4.22 7.79 -4.76
N PRO A 279 -4.01 9.06 -5.19
CA PRO A 279 -2.89 9.40 -6.05
C PRO A 279 -1.54 8.95 -5.46
N ALA A 280 -0.64 8.46 -6.32
CA ALA A 280 0.71 7.97 -5.98
C ALA A 280 0.79 6.72 -5.08
N GLU A 281 -0.36 6.13 -4.71
CA GLU A 281 -0.42 4.81 -4.09
C GLU A 281 0.04 3.73 -5.08
N ILE A 282 0.99 2.88 -4.67
CA ILE A 282 1.48 1.76 -5.51
C ILE A 282 0.81 0.46 -5.15
N ASN A 283 0.79 0.16 -3.85
CA ASN A 283 0.15 -1.03 -3.37
C ASN A 283 -1.34 -0.74 -3.34
N THR A 284 -2.04 -1.06 -4.43
CA THR A 284 -3.50 -0.94 -4.49
C THR A 284 -4.17 -2.28 -4.19
N ALA A 285 -3.39 -3.35 -4.04
CA ALA A 285 -3.91 -4.70 -3.83
C ALA A 285 -4.45 -4.88 -2.41
N ASN A 286 -3.83 -4.22 -1.42
CA ASN A 286 -4.27 -4.19 -0.03
C ASN A 286 -5.41 -3.20 0.23
N ASN A 287 -5.82 -2.38 -0.75
CA ASN A 287 -7.03 -1.55 -0.67
C ASN A 287 -8.31 -2.40 -0.59
N THR A 288 -8.23 -3.68 -0.95
CA THR A 288 -9.37 -4.61 -0.90
C THR A 288 -9.16 -5.66 0.18
N ALA A 289 -10.16 -5.80 1.06
CA ALA A 289 -10.26 -6.90 2.01
C ALA A 289 -11.45 -7.79 1.66
N THR A 290 -11.29 -9.09 1.85
CA THR A 290 -12.34 -10.08 1.62
C THR A 290 -12.42 -11.05 2.79
N LEU A 291 -13.60 -11.21 3.36
CA LEU A 291 -13.90 -12.19 4.40
C LEU A 291 -14.99 -13.14 3.91
N ALA A 292 -14.63 -14.42 3.77
CA ALA A 292 -15.59 -15.46 3.42
C ALA A 292 -16.47 -15.79 4.63
N VAL A 293 -17.79 -15.79 4.41
CA VAL A 293 -18.79 -16.14 5.40
C VAL A 293 -19.69 -17.26 4.86
N ALA A 294 -19.85 -18.30 5.66
CA ALA A 294 -20.83 -19.35 5.46
C ALA A 294 -22.11 -19.04 6.26
N VAL A 295 -23.24 -19.55 5.82
CA VAL A 295 -24.50 -19.45 6.56
C VAL A 295 -24.87 -20.84 7.08
N GLY A 296 -24.96 -20.96 8.39
CA GLY A 296 -25.30 -22.22 9.07
C GLY A 296 -26.75 -22.63 8.87
N ALA A 297 -27.08 -23.86 9.27
CA ALA A 297 -28.46 -24.31 9.31
C ALA A 297 -29.26 -23.51 10.34
N VAL A 298 -30.55 -23.30 10.08
CA VAL A 298 -31.47 -22.73 11.07
C VAL A 298 -31.54 -23.69 12.25
N PRO A 299 -31.33 -23.24 13.50
CA PRO A 299 -31.58 -24.07 14.67
C PRO A 299 -33.02 -24.57 14.61
N ALA A 300 -33.22 -25.89 14.69
CA ALA A 300 -34.57 -26.45 14.69
C ALA A 300 -35.36 -25.83 15.85
N VAL A 301 -36.38 -25.04 15.54
CA VAL A 301 -37.39 -24.66 16.54
C VAL A 301 -37.99 -25.98 17.01
N PRO A 302 -38.01 -26.29 18.32
CA PRO A 302 -38.69 -27.47 18.80
C PRO A 302 -40.15 -27.36 18.33
N ALA A 303 -40.52 -28.17 17.34
CA ALA A 303 -41.92 -28.29 16.99
C ALA A 303 -42.64 -28.70 18.27
N VAL A 304 -43.68 -27.95 18.65
CA VAL A 304 -44.60 -28.41 19.67
C VAL A 304 -45.13 -29.74 19.15
N GLY A 305 -44.58 -30.84 19.65
CA GLY A 305 -44.88 -32.17 19.13
C GLY A 305 -46.39 -32.41 19.17
N THR A 306 -46.88 -33.41 18.45
CA THR A 306 -48.30 -33.77 18.41
C THR A 306 -48.93 -33.81 19.81
N TRP A 307 -48.16 -34.24 20.82
CA TRP A 307 -48.53 -34.21 22.23
C TRP A 307 -48.65 -32.81 22.86
N GLY A 308 -47.75 -31.88 22.53
CA GLY A 308 -47.86 -30.49 22.97
C GLY A 308 -49.02 -29.75 22.32
N LEU A 309 -49.34 -30.07 21.06
CA LEU A 309 -50.53 -29.57 20.36
C LEU A 309 -51.82 -30.17 20.98
N LEU A 310 -51.80 -31.45 21.34
CA LEU A 310 -52.89 -32.12 22.07
C LEU A 310 -53.10 -31.53 23.47
N LEU A 311 -52.02 -31.23 24.21
CA LEU A 311 -52.11 -30.61 25.53
C LEU A 311 -52.62 -29.17 25.43
N LEU A 312 -52.18 -28.40 24.43
CA LEU A 312 -52.66 -27.03 24.21
C LEU A 312 -54.15 -27.02 23.81
N SER A 313 -54.56 -27.93 22.93
CA SER A 313 -55.97 -28.09 22.54
C SER A 313 -56.85 -28.60 23.69
N ALA A 314 -56.34 -29.51 24.54
CA ALA A 314 -57.03 -29.93 25.76
C ALA A 314 -57.16 -28.80 26.79
N MET A 315 -56.13 -27.95 26.96
CA MET A 315 -56.23 -26.76 27.82
C MET A 315 -57.24 -25.74 27.29
N LEU A 316 -57.26 -25.49 25.99
CA LEU A 316 -58.23 -24.59 25.35
C LEU A 316 -59.66 -25.11 25.50
N ALA A 317 -59.87 -26.42 25.32
CA ALA A 317 -61.16 -27.07 25.54
C ALA A 317 -61.59 -27.03 27.02
N GLY A 318 -60.66 -27.23 27.95
CA GLY A 318 -60.93 -27.14 29.40
C GLY A 318 -61.27 -25.72 29.87
N VAL A 319 -60.63 -24.69 29.31
CA VAL A 319 -60.94 -23.28 29.60
C VAL A 319 -62.30 -22.89 29.00
N ALA A 320 -62.63 -23.38 27.81
CA ALA A 320 -63.95 -23.18 27.20
C ALA A 320 -65.07 -23.89 27.98
N ALA A 321 -64.81 -25.10 28.51
CA ALA A 321 -65.75 -25.83 29.35
C ALA A 321 -65.98 -25.14 30.70
N ARG A 322 -64.94 -24.61 31.34
CA ARG A 322 -65.07 -23.83 32.59
C ARG A 322 -65.86 -22.53 32.41
N ARG A 323 -65.76 -21.87 31.26
CA ARG A 323 -66.55 -20.66 30.95
C ARG A 323 -68.03 -20.92 30.66
N ARG A 324 -68.43 -22.16 30.40
CA ARG A 324 -69.85 -22.55 30.20
C ARG A 324 -70.52 -23.09 31.47
N ALA A 325 -69.74 -23.34 32.52
CA ALA A 325 -70.20 -23.95 33.78
C ALA A 325 -70.21 -22.95 34.97
N GLY A 326 -70.03 -21.66 34.70
CA GLY A 326 -70.29 -20.56 35.63
C GLY A 326 -71.29 -19.60 35.00
#